data_AF-A0A2E3ME86-F1
#
_entry.id   AF-A0A2E3ME86-F1
#
_cell.length_a   1.000
_cell.length_b   1.000
_cell.length_c   1.000
_cell.angle_alpha   90.00
_cell.angle_beta   90.00
_cell.angle_gamma   90.00
#
_symmetry.space_group_name_H-M   'P 1'
#
loop_
_entity.id
_entity.type
_entity.pdbx_description
1 polymer ?
#
loop_
_entity_poly.entity_id
_entity_poly.type
_entity_poly.pdbx_seq_one_letter_code
_entity_poly.pdbx_strand_id
1 'polypeptide(L)'
;MAKLERCLVGGTFDRFHQGHKSLLNAALDSAEFVEVWITNDNMSASKSPILQSFEDRREAIIAWADERITTHELEDNFGPAPVRRDCDSIICTPETLGNCQTINEVRLANGLLPLEIIEVQHAIDEVGGIISSSRIRAGLIDCDGKQWLSEAQSNQTYHFHRGLDAELKEPSGELFTGPEDSPEVAMSAAMESIAPGGIVAVGDVCVSTLLEMGVTADIAIIDGMTKRVELEEKVDLDDFDVLLNATNPAGQITPSLIDVISSALHNDQTTCIQVEGEEDLAPIIVHLLAPLGTNVVYGQPNTGVVLRVTTLEAKEECRRLLSKFEVRG
;
A
#
# COMPACT_ATOMS: atom_id res chain seq x y z
N MET A 1 36.45 19.18 1.37
CA MET A 1 36.74 18.51 2.66
C MET A 1 37.26 17.11 2.36
N ALA A 2 38.07 16.53 3.24
CA ALA A 2 38.39 15.11 3.09
C ALA A 2 37.09 14.31 3.25
N LYS A 3 36.90 13.29 2.41
CA LYS A 3 35.75 12.40 2.51
C LYS A 3 35.90 11.58 3.80
N LEU A 4 34.81 11.38 4.52
CA LEU A 4 34.78 10.49 5.69
C LEU A 4 35.02 9.05 5.22
N GLU A 5 35.54 8.19 6.09
CA GLU A 5 35.88 6.81 5.76
C GLU A 5 34.64 5.92 5.82
N ARG A 6 33.88 5.95 6.93
CA ARG A 6 32.76 5.02 7.13
C ARG A 6 31.58 5.65 7.87
N CYS A 7 30.46 5.73 7.14
CA CYS A 7 29.19 6.24 7.63
C CYS A 7 28.25 5.11 8.08
N LEU A 8 27.63 5.27 9.24
CA LEU A 8 26.59 4.38 9.73
C LEU A 8 25.20 4.97 9.46
N VAL A 9 24.26 4.12 9.04
CA VAL A 9 22.85 4.49 8.86
C VAL A 9 21.99 3.45 9.55
N GLY A 10 21.09 3.87 10.45
CA GLY A 10 20.14 2.99 11.11
C GLY A 10 18.71 3.27 10.65
N GLY A 11 17.92 2.22 10.40
CA GLY A 11 16.52 2.41 10.01
C GLY A 11 15.76 1.12 9.76
N THR A 12 14.46 1.26 9.52
CA THR A 12 13.61 0.11 9.18
C THR A 12 13.65 -0.21 7.70
N PHE A 13 13.77 0.79 6.82
CA PHE A 13 13.87 0.61 5.37
C PHE A 13 12.71 -0.18 4.72
N ASP A 14 11.52 -0.11 5.30
CA ASP A 14 10.31 -0.73 4.74
C ASP A 14 9.91 -0.06 3.42
N ARG A 15 9.49 -0.84 2.43
CA ARG A 15 9.11 -0.40 1.08
C ARG A 15 10.16 0.54 0.48
N PHE A 16 11.40 0.03 0.33
CA PHE A 16 12.56 0.83 -0.08
C PHE A 16 12.23 1.86 -1.18
N HIS A 17 12.29 3.14 -0.83
CA HIS A 17 11.71 4.24 -1.60
C HIS A 17 12.67 5.41 -1.77
N GLN A 18 12.28 6.44 -2.53
CA GLN A 18 13.13 7.58 -2.87
C GLN A 18 13.68 8.32 -1.64
N GLY A 19 12.91 8.42 -0.55
CA GLY A 19 13.43 8.92 0.74
C GLY A 19 14.67 8.17 1.26
N HIS A 20 14.65 6.83 1.24
CA HIS A 20 15.81 6.03 1.63
C HIS A 20 16.97 6.18 0.64
N LYS A 21 16.69 6.18 -0.66
CA LYS A 21 17.70 6.38 -1.71
C LYS A 21 18.42 7.73 -1.53
N SER A 22 17.68 8.81 -1.25
CA SER A 22 18.26 10.14 -1.00
C SER A 22 19.13 10.17 0.26
N LEU A 23 18.70 9.51 1.34
CA LEU A 23 19.49 9.37 2.57
C LEU A 23 20.82 8.63 2.29
N LEU A 24 20.75 7.48 1.63
CA LEU A 24 21.93 6.67 1.32
C LEU A 24 22.86 7.34 0.31
N ASN A 25 22.34 8.07 -0.68
CA ASN A 25 23.15 8.86 -1.60
C ASN A 25 23.91 9.98 -0.88
N ALA A 26 23.26 10.71 0.04
CA ALA A 26 23.92 11.73 0.85
C ALA A 26 25.04 11.13 1.74
N ALA A 27 24.85 9.90 2.22
CA ALA A 27 25.89 9.16 2.93
C ALA A 27 27.07 8.81 2.02
N LEU A 28 26.79 8.32 0.80
CA LEU A 28 27.80 7.98 -0.20
C LEU A 28 28.56 9.19 -0.76
N ASP A 29 27.97 10.38 -0.70
CA ASP A 29 28.63 11.64 -1.07
C ASP A 29 29.60 12.09 0.03
N SER A 30 29.23 11.86 1.29
CA SER A 30 30.00 12.28 2.47
C SER A 30 31.09 11.29 2.88
N ALA A 31 30.88 9.99 2.63
CA ALA A 31 31.77 8.91 3.07
C ALA A 31 32.21 7.96 1.94
N GLU A 32 33.32 7.25 2.16
CA GLU A 32 33.83 6.23 1.25
C GLU A 32 32.98 4.96 1.31
N PHE A 33 32.68 4.47 2.52
CA PHE A 33 31.84 3.30 2.77
C PHE A 33 30.61 3.65 3.60
N VAL A 34 29.50 2.97 3.33
CA VAL A 34 28.23 3.15 4.05
C VAL A 34 27.76 1.80 4.58
N GLU A 35 27.44 1.75 5.87
CA GLU A 35 26.84 0.57 6.48
C GLU A 35 25.39 0.85 6.87
N VAL A 36 24.48 0.05 6.31
CA VAL A 36 23.05 0.15 6.53
C VAL A 36 22.62 -0.90 7.54
N TRP A 37 22.23 -0.44 8.73
CA TRP A 37 21.77 -1.24 9.85
C TRP A 37 20.24 -1.27 9.86
N ILE A 38 19.70 -2.43 9.47
CA ILE A 38 18.27 -2.64 9.22
C ILE A 38 17.64 -3.28 10.44
N THR A 39 16.61 -2.66 11.03
CA THR A 39 15.91 -3.22 12.20
C THR A 39 15.37 -4.62 11.91
N ASN A 40 15.57 -5.56 12.83
CA ASN A 40 14.99 -6.89 12.69
C ASN A 40 13.45 -6.89 12.79
N ASP A 41 12.83 -8.02 12.48
CA ASP A 41 11.36 -8.12 12.44
C ASP A 41 10.74 -7.99 13.84
N ASN A 42 11.42 -8.44 14.89
CA ASN A 42 10.94 -8.30 16.27
C ASN A 42 10.82 -6.82 16.69
N MET A 43 11.82 -5.99 16.34
CA MET A 43 11.80 -4.55 16.62
C MET A 43 10.78 -3.80 15.76
N SER A 44 10.48 -4.33 14.58
CA SER A 44 9.65 -3.65 13.58
C SER A 44 8.19 -4.09 13.59
N ALA A 45 7.87 -5.22 14.21
CA ALA A 45 6.55 -5.85 14.23
C ALA A 45 5.45 -4.93 14.77
N SER A 46 5.77 -4.06 15.74
CA SER A 46 4.79 -3.12 16.31
C SER A 46 4.44 -1.95 15.38
N LYS A 47 5.20 -1.72 14.30
CA LYS A 47 4.99 -0.58 13.40
C LYS A 47 3.84 -0.81 12.41
N SER A 48 3.71 -2.03 11.89
CA SER A 48 2.67 -2.36 10.91
C SER A 48 2.55 -3.87 10.73
N PRO A 49 1.33 -4.43 10.61
CA PRO A 49 1.12 -5.85 10.36
C PRO A 49 1.54 -6.30 8.95
N ILE A 50 1.71 -5.35 8.01
CA ILE A 50 2.05 -5.60 6.59
C ILE A 50 3.49 -5.15 6.25
N LEU A 51 4.32 -5.00 7.28
CA LEU A 51 5.73 -4.67 7.15
C LEU A 51 6.48 -5.79 6.43
N GLN A 52 7.39 -5.42 5.53
CA GLN A 52 8.24 -6.39 4.82
C GLN A 52 9.19 -7.11 5.79
N SER A 53 9.49 -8.38 5.53
CA SER A 53 10.46 -9.13 6.33
C SER A 53 11.85 -8.48 6.27
N PHE A 54 12.71 -8.78 7.24
CA PHE A 54 14.09 -8.31 7.25
C PHE A 54 14.81 -8.65 5.94
N GLU A 55 14.62 -9.87 5.44
CA GLU A 55 15.26 -10.32 4.20
C GLU A 55 14.74 -9.54 2.98
N ASP A 56 13.42 -9.32 2.86
CA ASP A 56 12.86 -8.54 1.74
C ASP A 56 13.41 -7.10 1.72
N ARG A 57 13.49 -6.47 2.90
CA ARG A 57 14.00 -5.09 3.06
C ARG A 57 15.48 -5.02 2.72
N ARG A 58 16.24 -6.02 3.17
CA ARG A 58 17.68 -6.16 2.88
C ARG A 58 17.93 -6.40 1.40
N GLU A 59 17.20 -7.31 0.78
CA GLU A 59 17.31 -7.62 -0.65
C GLU A 59 17.00 -6.39 -1.51
N ALA A 60 15.97 -5.62 -1.15
CA ALA A 60 15.64 -4.38 -1.85
C ALA A 60 16.77 -3.34 -1.81
N ILE A 61 17.48 -3.21 -0.67
CA ILE A 61 18.65 -2.33 -0.56
C ILE A 61 19.82 -2.89 -1.39
N ILE A 62 20.12 -4.17 -1.28
CA ILE A 62 21.23 -4.83 -2.00
C ILE A 62 21.03 -4.71 -3.51
N ALA A 63 19.80 -4.87 -4.00
CA ALA A 63 19.47 -4.75 -5.42
C ALA A 63 19.71 -3.33 -5.98
N TRP A 64 19.63 -2.31 -5.12
CA TRP A 64 19.88 -0.91 -5.49
C TRP A 64 21.34 -0.46 -5.25
N ALA A 65 21.99 -1.02 -4.24
CA ALA A 65 23.30 -0.62 -3.73
C ALA A 65 24.47 -0.90 -4.69
N ASP A 66 25.52 -0.08 -4.58
CA ASP A 66 26.84 -0.35 -5.15
C ASP A 66 27.77 -1.05 -4.12
N GLU A 67 29.00 -1.41 -4.53
CA GLU A 67 29.98 -2.13 -3.71
C GLU A 67 30.43 -1.40 -2.42
N ARG A 68 30.10 -0.12 -2.28
CA ARG A 68 30.43 0.70 -1.09
C ARG A 68 29.40 0.59 0.01
N ILE A 69 28.24 -0.01 -0.25
CA ILE A 69 27.18 -0.23 0.73
C ILE A 69 27.24 -1.67 1.24
N THR A 70 27.17 -1.82 2.56
CA THR A 70 26.93 -3.12 3.21
C THR A 70 25.68 -3.06 4.07
N THR A 71 24.96 -4.17 4.19
CA THR A 71 23.74 -4.29 5.01
C THR A 71 23.96 -5.21 6.19
N HIS A 72 23.49 -4.80 7.37
CA HIS A 72 23.60 -5.56 8.62
C HIS A 72 22.26 -5.56 9.36
N GLU A 73 22.07 -6.55 10.22
CA GLU A 73 20.90 -6.63 11.08
C GLU A 73 21.09 -5.80 12.34
N LEU A 74 20.07 -5.02 12.70
CA LEU A 74 20.03 -4.21 13.90
C LEU A 74 19.08 -4.86 14.92
N GLU A 75 19.67 -5.35 16.01
CA GLU A 75 18.97 -6.07 17.09
C GLU A 75 18.61 -5.19 18.30
N ASP A 76 19.13 -3.96 18.35
CA ASP A 76 18.88 -2.99 19.42
C ASP A 76 18.80 -1.54 18.87
N ASN A 77 18.54 -0.56 19.75
CA ASN A 77 18.30 0.83 19.34
C ASN A 77 19.55 1.58 18.84
N PHE A 78 20.76 1.08 19.07
CA PHE A 78 22.01 1.80 18.81
C PHE A 78 23.00 1.05 17.92
N GLY A 79 22.87 -0.28 17.82
CA GLY A 79 23.75 -1.16 17.07
C GLY A 79 25.21 -1.03 17.50
N PRO A 80 26.18 -1.12 16.57
CA PRO A 80 27.59 -1.06 16.92
C PRO A 80 28.07 0.37 17.21
N ALA A 81 27.27 1.39 16.91
CA ALA A 81 27.69 2.79 16.91
C ALA A 81 28.29 3.26 18.26
N PRO A 82 27.82 2.82 19.45
CA PRO A 82 28.38 3.27 20.72
C PRO A 82 29.78 2.73 21.07
N VAL A 83 30.23 1.65 20.42
CA VAL A 83 31.46 0.91 20.79
C VAL A 83 32.46 0.80 19.66
N ARG A 84 32.01 0.93 18.41
CA ARG A 84 32.82 0.73 17.21
C ARG A 84 33.79 1.89 16.97
N ARG A 85 35.04 1.56 16.61
CA ARG A 85 36.14 2.53 16.46
C ARG A 85 36.45 2.90 15.02
N ASP A 86 36.16 2.00 14.09
CA ASP A 86 36.37 2.13 12.65
C ASP A 86 35.14 2.75 11.97
N CYS A 87 34.57 3.80 12.57
CA CYS A 87 33.53 4.62 11.99
C CYS A 87 33.70 6.07 12.46
N ASP A 88 33.41 7.01 11.55
CA ASP A 88 33.66 8.43 11.77
C ASP A 88 32.42 9.30 11.55
N SER A 89 31.35 8.75 10.95
CA SER A 89 30.10 9.48 10.75
C SER A 89 28.84 8.63 10.95
N ILE A 90 27.73 9.31 11.22
CA ILE A 90 26.39 8.75 11.31
C ILE A 90 25.43 9.67 10.58
N ILE A 91 24.56 9.12 9.73
CA ILE A 91 23.58 9.90 8.98
C ILE A 91 22.17 9.64 9.48
N CYS A 92 21.36 10.69 9.56
CA CYS A 92 20.03 10.62 10.10
C CYS A 92 19.07 11.60 9.43
N THR A 93 17.78 11.30 9.57
CA THR A 93 16.70 12.25 9.31
C THR A 93 16.42 13.10 10.56
N PRO A 94 15.68 14.22 10.45
CA PRO A 94 15.31 15.05 11.59
C PRO A 94 14.69 14.26 12.76
N GLU A 95 13.90 13.21 12.52
CA GLU A 95 13.27 12.44 13.62
C GLU A 95 14.27 11.55 14.37
N THR A 96 15.36 11.16 13.73
CA THR A 96 16.38 10.24 14.30
C THR A 96 17.62 10.98 14.81
N LEU A 97 17.66 12.31 14.69
CA LEU A 97 18.74 13.17 15.20
C LEU A 97 18.98 13.00 16.71
N GLY A 98 17.91 12.93 17.50
CA GLY A 98 18.00 12.74 18.95
C GLY A 98 18.72 11.44 19.33
N ASN A 99 18.44 10.35 18.61
CA ASN A 99 19.12 9.07 18.82
C ASN A 99 20.62 9.16 18.49
N CYS A 100 20.99 9.90 17.43
CA CYS A 100 22.39 10.12 17.06
C CYS A 100 23.15 10.94 18.11
N GLN A 101 22.50 11.93 18.71
CA GLN A 101 23.06 12.70 19.82
C GLN A 101 23.31 11.81 21.05
N THR A 102 22.33 10.98 21.42
CA THR A 102 22.50 10.00 22.51
C THR A 102 23.63 9.00 22.23
N ILE A 103 23.77 8.53 20.98
CA ILE A 103 24.91 7.67 20.59
C ILE A 103 26.23 8.39 20.88
N ASN A 104 26.37 9.67 20.51
CA ASN A 104 27.58 10.44 20.77
C ASN A 104 27.86 10.66 22.26
N GLU A 105 26.84 10.84 23.10
CA GLU A 105 26.99 10.89 24.56
C GLU A 105 27.58 9.58 25.12
N VAL A 106 27.05 8.43 24.67
CA VAL A 106 27.56 7.11 25.08
C VAL A 106 28.98 6.87 24.56
N ARG A 107 29.29 7.28 23.33
CA ARG A 107 30.64 7.20 22.76
C ARG A 107 31.66 7.97 23.60
N LEU A 108 31.33 9.21 23.99
CA LEU A 108 32.18 10.03 24.86
C LEU A 108 32.39 9.38 26.22
N ALA A 109 31.34 8.80 26.82
CA ALA A 109 31.44 8.05 28.08
C ALA A 109 32.36 6.81 27.95
N ASN A 110 32.38 6.17 26.78
CA ASN A 110 33.25 5.04 26.45
C ASN A 110 34.67 5.46 26.00
N GLY A 111 35.01 6.75 26.02
CA GLY A 111 36.31 7.26 25.61
C GLY A 111 36.54 7.24 24.10
N LEU A 112 35.48 7.22 23.30
CA LEU A 112 35.51 7.30 21.84
C LEU A 112 35.23 8.73 21.36
N LEU A 113 35.74 9.06 20.18
CA LEU A 113 35.41 10.32 19.52
C LEU A 113 33.94 10.30 19.06
N PRO A 114 33.23 11.45 19.15
CA PRO A 114 31.90 11.56 18.60
C PRO A 114 31.93 11.38 17.08
N LEU A 115 30.90 10.74 16.54
CA LEU A 115 30.66 10.64 15.10
C LEU A 115 30.20 12.00 14.58
N GLU A 116 30.66 12.34 13.37
CA GLU A 116 30.09 13.45 12.62
C GLU A 116 28.63 13.11 12.25
N ILE A 117 27.68 13.89 12.77
CA ILE A 117 26.27 13.71 12.48
C ILE A 117 25.93 14.44 11.19
N ILE A 118 25.53 13.69 10.17
CA ILE A 118 25.07 14.21 8.89
C ILE A 118 23.54 14.20 8.92
N GLU A 119 22.93 15.37 9.03
CA GLU A 119 21.46 15.49 8.99
C GLU A 119 20.98 15.71 7.55
N VAL A 120 20.04 14.87 7.09
CA VAL A 120 19.45 14.96 5.76
C VAL A 120 17.95 15.17 5.86
N GLN A 121 17.46 16.23 5.21
CA GLN A 121 16.03 16.51 5.13
C GLN A 121 15.29 15.43 4.32
N HIS A 122 14.02 15.22 4.65
CA HIS A 122 13.21 14.24 3.92
C HIS A 122 13.06 14.60 2.45
N ALA A 123 13.06 13.57 1.60
CA ALA A 123 12.55 13.70 0.26
C ALA A 123 11.04 14.01 0.31
N ILE A 124 10.61 14.95 -0.53
CA ILE A 124 9.22 15.37 -0.66
C ILE A 124 8.65 14.90 -1.99
N ASP A 125 7.35 14.64 -2.01
CA ASP A 125 6.58 14.34 -3.21
C ASP A 125 6.21 15.62 -3.99
N GLU A 126 5.49 15.46 -5.10
CA GLU A 126 5.06 16.54 -5.98
C GLU A 126 4.12 17.56 -5.30
N VAL A 127 3.46 17.18 -4.21
CA VAL A 127 2.51 18.02 -3.45
C VAL A 127 3.11 18.53 -2.13
N GLY A 128 4.40 18.31 -1.89
CA GLY A 128 5.15 18.80 -0.72
C GLY A 128 5.04 17.92 0.53
N GLY A 129 4.42 16.75 0.45
CA GLY A 129 4.38 15.78 1.55
C GLY A 129 5.64 14.91 1.61
N ILE A 130 6.01 14.43 2.80
CA ILE A 130 7.19 13.56 2.99
C ILE A 130 7.01 12.20 2.30
N ILE A 131 8.00 11.75 1.53
CA ILE A 131 8.03 10.38 0.99
C ILE A 131 8.44 9.42 2.12
N SER A 132 7.49 8.61 2.61
CA SER A 132 7.71 7.67 3.71
C SER A 132 6.98 6.34 3.50
N SER A 133 7.52 5.26 4.09
CA SER A 133 6.91 3.93 4.07
C SER A 133 5.46 3.96 4.57
N SER A 134 5.14 4.78 5.57
CA SER A 134 3.78 4.90 6.10
C SER A 134 2.79 5.40 5.04
N ARG A 135 3.17 6.39 4.23
CA ARG A 135 2.31 6.92 3.17
C ARG A 135 2.21 5.97 1.97
N ILE A 136 3.28 5.22 1.69
CA ILE A 136 3.26 4.16 0.68
C ILE A 136 2.30 3.04 1.11
N ARG A 137 2.40 2.58 2.36
CA ARG A 137 1.49 1.57 2.93
C ARG A 137 0.05 2.04 2.99
N ALA A 138 -0.19 3.33 3.25
CA ALA A 138 -1.52 3.92 3.20
C ALA A 138 -2.08 4.06 1.77
N GLY A 139 -1.32 3.71 0.73
CA GLY A 139 -1.78 3.79 -0.65
C GLY A 139 -1.84 5.21 -1.21
N LEU A 140 -1.18 6.18 -0.58
CA LEU A 140 -1.21 7.59 -1.00
C LEU A 140 -0.22 7.90 -2.12
N ILE A 141 0.94 7.24 -2.08
CA ILE A 141 2.05 7.42 -3.03
C ILE A 141 2.71 6.07 -3.36
N ASP A 142 3.44 6.02 -4.46
CA ASP A 142 4.36 4.93 -4.79
C ASP A 142 5.77 5.15 -4.21
N CYS A 143 6.67 4.20 -4.47
CA CYS A 143 8.05 4.24 -3.96
C CYS A 143 8.91 5.38 -4.54
N ASP A 144 8.47 6.02 -5.62
CA ASP A 144 9.14 7.19 -6.20
C ASP A 144 8.50 8.51 -5.73
N GLY A 145 7.42 8.43 -4.95
CA GLY A 145 6.72 9.58 -4.40
C GLY A 145 5.59 10.10 -5.29
N LYS A 146 5.17 9.37 -6.32
CA LYS A 146 4.04 9.79 -7.17
C LYS A 146 2.73 9.28 -6.59
N GLN A 147 1.68 10.08 -6.69
CA GLN A 147 0.34 9.64 -6.30
C GLN A 147 -0.18 8.53 -7.23
N TRP A 148 -1.03 7.65 -6.70
CA TRP A 148 -1.69 6.63 -7.52
C TRP A 148 -2.75 7.22 -8.44
N LEU A 149 -3.45 8.24 -7.95
CA LEU A 149 -4.36 9.11 -8.71
C LEU A 149 -4.12 10.56 -8.29
N SER A 150 -3.79 11.43 -9.25
CA SER A 150 -3.68 12.88 -9.01
C SER A 150 -5.06 13.55 -8.99
N GLU A 151 -5.16 14.74 -8.39
CA GLU A 151 -6.42 15.52 -8.38
C GLU A 151 -6.97 15.77 -9.79
N ALA A 152 -6.08 16.03 -10.77
CA ALA A 152 -6.49 16.20 -12.16
C ALA A 152 -7.06 14.91 -12.77
N GLN A 153 -6.56 13.74 -12.36
CA GLN A 153 -7.03 12.43 -12.80
C GLN A 153 -8.33 12.03 -12.11
N SER A 154 -8.52 12.37 -10.84
CA SER A 154 -9.76 12.07 -10.10
C SER A 154 -10.96 12.85 -10.65
N ASN A 155 -10.72 14.03 -11.23
CA ASN A 155 -11.76 14.85 -11.85
C ASN A 155 -12.08 14.47 -13.32
N GLN A 156 -11.49 13.39 -13.85
CA GLN A 156 -11.73 12.93 -15.22
C GLN A 156 -12.69 11.75 -15.26
N THR A 157 -13.46 11.67 -16.34
CA THR A 157 -14.23 10.47 -16.67
C THR A 157 -13.43 9.60 -17.63
N TYR A 158 -13.18 8.36 -17.21
CA TYR A 158 -12.49 7.36 -18.02
C TYR A 158 -13.53 6.48 -18.73
N HIS A 159 -13.42 6.38 -20.04
CA HIS A 159 -14.28 5.55 -20.87
C HIS A 159 -13.56 4.27 -21.25
N PHE A 160 -14.20 3.14 -20.94
CA PHE A 160 -13.70 1.84 -21.29
C PHE A 160 -13.78 1.61 -22.81
N HIS A 161 -12.68 1.14 -23.40
CA HIS A 161 -12.64 0.72 -24.79
C HIS A 161 -12.81 -0.80 -24.87
N ARG A 162 -13.78 -1.27 -25.68
CA ARG A 162 -14.07 -2.71 -25.94
C ARG A 162 -12.89 -3.59 -26.41
N GLY A 163 -11.72 -3.00 -26.65
CA GLY A 163 -10.50 -3.73 -27.00
C GLY A 163 -9.84 -4.36 -25.77
N LEU A 164 -10.28 -3.98 -24.57
CA LEU A 164 -9.77 -4.46 -23.27
C LEU A 164 -10.65 -5.56 -22.66
N ASP A 165 -11.72 -6.00 -23.35
CA ASP A 165 -12.66 -7.02 -22.88
C ASP A 165 -11.96 -8.32 -22.46
N ALA A 166 -10.89 -8.72 -23.16
CA ALA A 166 -10.15 -9.93 -22.84
C ALA A 166 -9.29 -9.79 -21.57
N GLU A 167 -8.74 -8.60 -21.32
CA GLU A 167 -7.85 -8.34 -20.18
C GLU A 167 -8.63 -8.17 -18.87
N LEU A 168 -9.87 -7.69 -18.93
CA LEU A 168 -10.77 -7.60 -17.78
C LEU A 168 -11.55 -8.89 -17.48
N LYS A 169 -11.69 -9.77 -18.47
CA LYS A 169 -12.37 -11.07 -18.27
C LYS A 169 -11.51 -12.09 -17.56
N GLU A 170 -10.20 -11.97 -17.66
CA GLU A 170 -9.26 -12.79 -16.89
C GLU A 170 -9.33 -12.35 -15.42
N PRO A 171 -9.51 -13.27 -14.46
CA PRO A 171 -9.57 -12.93 -13.05
C PRO A 171 -8.26 -12.26 -12.63
N SER A 172 -8.34 -10.99 -12.21
CA SER A 172 -7.19 -10.27 -11.69
C SER A 172 -7.10 -10.54 -10.19
N GLY A 173 -6.57 -11.71 -9.83
CA GLY A 173 -6.49 -12.21 -8.46
C GLY A 173 -6.53 -13.73 -8.40
N GLU A 174 -6.63 -14.27 -7.19
CA GLU A 174 -6.84 -15.69 -6.97
C GLU A 174 -8.33 -16.02 -7.12
N LEU A 175 -8.64 -16.94 -8.04
CA LEU A 175 -10.00 -17.38 -8.32
C LEU A 175 -10.35 -18.58 -7.45
N PHE A 176 -11.40 -18.42 -6.65
CA PHE A 176 -12.01 -19.47 -5.85
C PHE A 176 -13.29 -19.93 -6.54
N THR A 177 -13.31 -21.20 -6.95
CA THR A 177 -14.45 -21.78 -7.66
C THR A 177 -15.44 -22.43 -6.70
N GLY A 178 -16.72 -22.29 -7.00
CA GLY A 178 -17.81 -22.95 -6.26
C GLY A 178 -18.97 -23.31 -7.18
N PRO A 179 -19.92 -24.12 -6.71
CA PRO A 179 -21.17 -24.37 -7.44
C PRO A 179 -21.93 -23.04 -7.66
N GLU A 180 -22.54 -22.85 -8.83
CA GLU A 180 -23.32 -21.64 -9.12
C GLU A 180 -24.52 -21.45 -8.16
N ASP A 181 -25.04 -22.56 -7.64
CA ASP A 181 -26.14 -22.63 -6.68
C ASP A 181 -25.68 -22.48 -5.21
N SER A 182 -24.37 -22.38 -4.96
CA SER A 182 -23.80 -22.27 -3.61
C SER A 182 -22.57 -21.36 -3.58
N PRO A 183 -22.75 -20.03 -3.77
CA PRO A 183 -21.66 -19.06 -3.75
C PRO A 183 -20.87 -19.04 -2.43
N GLU A 184 -21.48 -19.46 -1.32
CA GLU A 184 -20.86 -19.57 0.00
C GLU A 184 -19.62 -20.50 0.02
N VAL A 185 -19.57 -21.51 -0.86
CA VAL A 185 -18.43 -22.43 -0.94
C VAL A 185 -17.19 -21.71 -1.46
N ALA A 186 -17.35 -20.93 -2.54
CA ALA A 186 -16.26 -20.13 -3.10
C ALA A 186 -15.85 -19.02 -2.13
N MET A 187 -16.84 -18.36 -1.52
CA MET A 187 -16.60 -17.28 -0.56
C MET A 187 -15.86 -17.77 0.67
N SER A 188 -16.24 -18.92 1.25
CA SER A 188 -15.55 -19.50 2.40
C SER A 188 -14.08 -19.80 2.09
N ALA A 189 -13.79 -20.36 0.92
CA ALA A 189 -12.42 -20.63 0.51
C ALA A 189 -11.61 -19.33 0.31
N ALA A 190 -12.23 -18.29 -0.25
CA ALA A 190 -11.61 -16.98 -0.37
C ALA A 190 -11.33 -16.35 1.00
N MET A 191 -12.28 -16.47 1.94
CA MET A 191 -12.16 -15.94 3.31
C MET A 191 -11.08 -16.65 4.14
N GLU A 192 -10.80 -17.93 3.87
CA GLU A 192 -9.68 -18.64 4.48
C GLU A 192 -8.30 -18.14 3.99
N SER A 193 -8.24 -17.51 2.83
CA SER A 193 -7.02 -17.02 2.18
C SER A 193 -6.77 -15.51 2.35
N ILE A 194 -7.57 -14.79 3.16
CA ILE A 194 -7.41 -13.34 3.33
C ILE A 194 -6.09 -12.97 3.99
N ALA A 195 -5.52 -11.85 3.56
CA ALA A 195 -4.37 -11.24 4.19
C ALA A 195 -4.81 -10.32 5.35
N PRO A 196 -3.90 -9.96 6.28
CA PRO A 196 -4.18 -8.90 7.24
C PRO A 196 -4.51 -7.57 6.54
N GLY A 197 -5.69 -7.01 6.81
CA GLY A 197 -6.15 -5.77 6.19
C GLY A 197 -7.68 -5.71 6.15
N GLY A 198 -8.22 -4.60 5.65
CA GLY A 198 -9.66 -4.46 5.45
C GLY A 198 -10.18 -5.28 4.27
N ILE A 199 -11.48 -5.51 4.23
CA ILE A 199 -12.21 -6.23 3.21
C ILE A 199 -13.07 -5.24 2.41
N VAL A 200 -12.91 -5.22 1.10
CA VAL A 200 -13.77 -4.51 0.17
C VAL A 200 -14.49 -5.52 -0.70
N ALA A 201 -15.81 -5.58 -0.59
CA ALA A 201 -16.66 -6.47 -1.38
C ALA A 201 -17.34 -5.70 -2.51
N VAL A 202 -17.30 -6.24 -3.73
CA VAL A 202 -17.89 -5.62 -4.92
C VAL A 202 -18.89 -6.57 -5.57
N GLY A 203 -20.11 -6.06 -5.76
CA GLY A 203 -21.24 -6.73 -6.39
C GLY A 203 -22.26 -7.29 -5.39
N ASP A 204 -23.54 -7.22 -5.77
CA ASP A 204 -24.67 -7.58 -4.90
C ASP A 204 -24.53 -8.98 -4.30
N VAL A 205 -24.25 -9.98 -5.15
CA VAL A 205 -24.13 -11.39 -4.74
C VAL A 205 -22.95 -11.59 -3.79
N CYS A 206 -21.83 -10.92 -4.04
CA CYS A 206 -20.64 -11.00 -3.20
C CYS A 206 -20.93 -10.46 -1.80
N VAL A 207 -21.61 -9.31 -1.73
CA VAL A 207 -21.97 -8.65 -0.48
C VAL A 207 -23.02 -9.45 0.28
N SER A 208 -24.08 -9.93 -0.38
CA SER A 208 -25.12 -10.74 0.27
C SER A 208 -24.55 -12.03 0.87
N THR A 209 -23.71 -12.74 0.11
CA THR A 209 -23.07 -13.98 0.57
C THR A 209 -22.23 -13.75 1.82
N LEU A 210 -21.47 -12.65 1.89
CA LEU A 210 -20.66 -12.32 3.08
C LEU A 210 -21.55 -12.06 4.31
N LEU A 211 -22.63 -11.27 4.15
CA LEU A 211 -23.56 -10.98 5.24
C LEU A 211 -24.29 -12.24 5.74
N GLU A 212 -24.72 -13.12 4.83
CA GLU A 212 -25.31 -14.43 5.18
C GLU A 212 -24.35 -15.32 5.98
N MET A 213 -23.05 -15.21 5.71
CA MET A 213 -21.98 -15.87 6.47
C MET A 213 -21.66 -15.17 7.80
N GLY A 214 -22.32 -14.05 8.12
CA GLY A 214 -22.08 -13.26 9.32
C GLY A 214 -20.81 -12.40 9.27
N VAL A 215 -20.34 -12.06 8.06
CA VAL A 215 -19.15 -11.22 7.83
C VAL A 215 -19.58 -9.93 7.15
N THR A 216 -19.38 -8.80 7.82
CA THR A 216 -19.59 -7.47 7.21
C THR A 216 -18.26 -6.98 6.64
N ALA A 217 -18.24 -6.64 5.34
CA ALA A 217 -17.08 -6.01 4.72
C ALA A 217 -16.90 -4.57 5.24
N ASP A 218 -15.67 -4.07 5.31
CA ASP A 218 -15.41 -2.68 5.69
C ASP A 218 -15.99 -1.71 4.66
N ILE A 219 -15.91 -2.09 3.37
CA ILE A 219 -16.57 -1.37 2.28
C ILE A 219 -17.31 -2.36 1.39
N ALA A 220 -18.59 -2.10 1.12
CA ALA A 220 -19.37 -2.79 0.10
C ALA A 220 -19.66 -1.86 -1.07
N ILE A 221 -19.57 -2.33 -2.30
CA ILE A 221 -19.92 -1.57 -3.51
C ILE A 221 -20.93 -2.39 -4.31
N ILE A 222 -22.12 -1.84 -4.54
CA ILE A 222 -23.24 -2.54 -5.20
C ILE A 222 -23.92 -1.63 -6.22
N ASP A 223 -24.43 -2.16 -7.33
CA ASP A 223 -25.19 -1.38 -8.33
C ASP A 223 -26.72 -1.58 -8.25
N GLY A 224 -27.17 -2.58 -7.51
CA GLY A 224 -28.58 -2.94 -7.37
C GLY A 224 -29.25 -3.36 -8.69
N MET A 225 -28.48 -3.68 -9.74
CA MET A 225 -28.97 -4.07 -11.08
C MET A 225 -29.35 -5.56 -11.17
N THR A 226 -29.03 -6.38 -10.17
CA THR A 226 -29.57 -7.75 -10.04
C THR A 226 -31.10 -7.81 -9.90
N LYS A 227 -31.78 -6.65 -9.86
CA LYS A 227 -33.24 -6.45 -9.97
C LYS A 227 -33.82 -6.65 -11.38
N ARG A 228 -33.69 -7.85 -11.96
CA ARG A 228 -34.57 -8.26 -13.09
C ARG A 228 -35.29 -9.59 -12.95
N VAL A 229 -35.09 -10.31 -11.86
CA VAL A 229 -35.99 -11.39 -11.45
C VAL A 229 -36.14 -11.27 -9.94
N GLU A 230 -37.38 -11.24 -9.46
CA GLU A 230 -37.77 -11.04 -8.07
C GLU A 230 -36.86 -11.80 -7.07
N LEU A 231 -36.08 -11.06 -6.28
CA LEU A 231 -35.56 -11.55 -5.01
C LEU A 231 -36.16 -10.67 -3.91
N GLU A 232 -36.96 -11.30 -3.05
CA GLU A 232 -37.64 -10.72 -1.90
C GLU A 232 -36.68 -10.37 -0.75
N GLU A 233 -35.37 -10.55 -0.94
CA GLU A 233 -34.31 -10.29 0.04
C GLU A 233 -33.41 -9.19 -0.51
N LYS A 234 -33.67 -7.95 -0.09
CA LYS A 234 -32.68 -6.88 -0.23
C LYS A 234 -31.43 -7.30 0.56
N VAL A 235 -30.24 -6.97 0.07
CA VAL A 235 -29.07 -6.83 0.95
C VAL A 235 -29.51 -5.97 2.13
N ASP A 236 -29.43 -6.50 3.36
CA ASP A 236 -29.80 -5.73 4.53
C ASP A 236 -28.71 -4.70 4.77
N LEU A 237 -29.00 -3.45 4.39
CA LEU A 237 -28.05 -2.36 4.47
C LEU A 237 -27.93 -1.82 5.90
N ASP A 238 -28.80 -2.27 6.81
CA ASP A 238 -28.79 -1.88 8.22
C ASP A 238 -27.53 -2.36 8.94
N ASP A 239 -26.80 -3.33 8.37
CA ASP A 239 -25.50 -3.81 8.88
C ASP A 239 -24.34 -2.84 8.57
N PHE A 240 -24.52 -1.83 7.72
CA PHE A 240 -23.51 -0.82 7.41
C PHE A 240 -23.79 0.50 8.13
N ASP A 241 -22.76 1.06 8.76
CA ASP A 241 -22.86 2.32 9.50
C ASP A 241 -23.13 3.53 8.58
N VAL A 242 -22.58 3.51 7.37
CA VAL A 242 -22.62 4.63 6.42
C VAL A 242 -23.07 4.17 5.05
N LEU A 243 -24.01 4.90 4.45
CA LEU A 243 -24.47 4.69 3.09
C LEU A 243 -24.06 5.88 2.22
N LEU A 244 -23.33 5.61 1.15
CA LEU A 244 -22.92 6.59 0.14
C LEU A 244 -23.51 6.23 -1.22
N ASN A 245 -23.73 7.24 -2.06
CA ASN A 245 -24.24 7.05 -3.42
C ASN A 245 -23.22 7.58 -4.43
N ALA A 246 -22.97 6.82 -5.49
CA ALA A 246 -22.13 7.20 -6.62
C ALA A 246 -22.89 7.01 -7.94
N THR A 247 -22.59 7.81 -8.95
CA THR A 247 -23.14 7.61 -10.31
C THR A 247 -22.03 7.15 -11.24
N ASN A 248 -22.15 5.95 -11.82
CA ASN A 248 -21.13 5.40 -12.71
C ASN A 248 -21.75 4.67 -13.91
N PRO A 249 -22.03 5.35 -15.04
CA PRO A 249 -22.64 4.71 -16.19
C PRO A 249 -21.80 3.54 -16.74
N ALA A 250 -22.48 2.65 -17.47
CA ALA A 250 -21.86 1.45 -18.03
C ALA A 250 -20.56 1.71 -18.81
N GLY A 251 -19.54 0.92 -18.53
CA GLY A 251 -18.21 1.05 -19.13
C GLY A 251 -17.50 2.39 -18.85
N GLN A 252 -17.77 3.02 -17.70
CA GLN A 252 -17.09 4.24 -17.28
C GLN A 252 -16.47 4.09 -15.89
N ILE A 253 -15.53 4.98 -15.60
CA ILE A 253 -15.13 5.33 -14.24
C ILE A 253 -15.30 6.84 -14.13
N THR A 254 -16.28 7.27 -13.35
CA THR A 254 -16.60 8.69 -13.16
C THR A 254 -15.88 9.30 -11.95
N PRO A 255 -15.74 10.64 -11.91
CA PRO A 255 -15.29 11.34 -10.69
C PRO A 255 -16.14 11.01 -9.47
N SER A 256 -17.47 10.88 -9.65
CA SER A 256 -18.39 10.51 -8.56
C SER A 256 -18.03 9.17 -7.93
N LEU A 257 -17.66 8.16 -8.72
CA LEU A 257 -17.23 6.87 -8.19
C LEU A 257 -15.90 6.99 -7.45
N ILE A 258 -14.93 7.72 -8.03
CA ILE A 258 -13.60 7.91 -7.43
C ILE A 258 -13.70 8.63 -6.08
N ASP A 259 -14.46 9.72 -6.01
CA ASP A 259 -14.61 10.53 -4.79
C ASP A 259 -15.29 9.76 -3.67
N VAL A 260 -16.31 8.96 -3.99
CA VAL A 260 -17.05 8.15 -3.00
C VAL A 260 -16.19 6.99 -2.49
N ILE A 261 -15.46 6.29 -3.36
CA ILE A 261 -14.50 5.25 -2.95
C ILE A 261 -13.41 5.85 -2.06
N SER A 262 -12.85 7.01 -2.46
CA SER A 262 -11.86 7.73 -1.67
C SER A 262 -12.41 8.09 -0.28
N SER A 263 -13.64 8.60 -0.22
CA SER A 263 -14.29 8.97 1.04
C SER A 263 -14.53 7.75 1.95
N ALA A 264 -14.96 6.63 1.38
CA ALA A 264 -15.16 5.38 2.13
C ALA A 264 -13.85 4.83 2.69
N LEU A 265 -12.75 4.88 1.92
CA LEU A 265 -11.43 4.42 2.36
C LEU A 265 -10.80 5.27 3.48
N HIS A 266 -11.25 6.52 3.65
CA HIS A 266 -10.83 7.40 4.73
C HIS A 266 -11.77 7.36 5.95
N ASN A 267 -12.79 6.50 5.92
CA ASN A 267 -13.73 6.31 7.01
C ASN A 267 -13.38 5.03 7.78
N ASP A 268 -13.38 5.11 9.11
CA ASP A 268 -13.16 3.95 9.99
C ASP A 268 -14.45 3.12 10.20
N GLN A 269 -15.59 3.59 9.69
CA GLN A 269 -16.89 2.93 9.80
C GLN A 269 -17.21 2.06 8.58
N THR A 270 -17.96 0.98 8.80
CA THR A 270 -18.44 0.12 7.71
C THR A 270 -19.29 0.93 6.73
N THR A 271 -18.95 0.89 5.44
CA THR A 271 -19.57 1.76 4.44
C THR A 271 -20.10 0.97 3.25
N CYS A 272 -21.37 1.15 2.90
CA CYS A 272 -21.93 0.65 1.65
C CYS A 272 -22.06 1.78 0.62
N ILE A 273 -21.50 1.57 -0.56
CA ILE A 273 -21.55 2.45 -1.73
C ILE A 273 -22.58 1.87 -2.70
N GLN A 274 -23.67 2.60 -2.91
CA GLN A 274 -24.65 2.29 -3.94
C GLN A 274 -24.29 3.03 -5.23
N VAL A 275 -24.10 2.28 -6.30
CA VAL A 275 -23.71 2.78 -7.61
C VAL A 275 -24.93 2.83 -8.52
N GLU A 276 -25.34 4.04 -8.89
CA GLU A 276 -26.28 4.23 -9.99
C GLU A 276 -25.55 3.98 -11.33
N GLY A 277 -25.56 2.74 -11.80
CA GLY A 277 -24.89 2.33 -13.04
C GLY A 277 -24.23 0.96 -12.93
N GLU A 278 -22.93 0.84 -13.23
CA GLU A 278 -22.15 -0.42 -13.12
C GLU A 278 -21.00 -0.24 -12.11
N GLU A 279 -20.76 -1.25 -11.28
CA GLU A 279 -19.68 -1.35 -10.28
C GLU A 279 -18.46 -2.16 -10.77
N ASP A 280 -18.55 -2.84 -11.93
CA ASP A 280 -17.53 -3.75 -12.47
C ASP A 280 -16.10 -3.16 -12.51
N LEU A 281 -16.00 -1.85 -12.71
CA LEU A 281 -14.72 -1.14 -12.83
C LEU A 281 -14.22 -0.54 -11.50
N ALA A 282 -15.04 -0.59 -10.44
CA ALA A 282 -14.70 -0.10 -9.12
C ALA A 282 -13.42 -0.76 -8.53
N PRO A 283 -13.16 -2.08 -8.70
CA PRO A 283 -11.95 -2.71 -8.19
C PRO A 283 -10.65 -2.03 -8.63
N ILE A 284 -10.60 -1.47 -9.85
CA ILE A 284 -9.43 -0.74 -10.35
C ILE A 284 -9.12 0.48 -9.45
N ILE A 285 -10.16 1.24 -9.11
CA ILE A 285 -10.04 2.44 -8.28
C ILE A 285 -9.80 2.08 -6.82
N VAL A 286 -10.48 1.05 -6.32
CA VAL A 286 -10.22 0.52 -4.97
C VAL A 286 -8.74 0.16 -4.84
N HIS A 287 -8.18 -0.64 -5.74
CA HIS A 287 -6.76 -0.99 -5.65
C HIS A 287 -5.84 0.23 -5.71
N LEU A 288 -6.12 1.20 -6.58
CA LEU A 288 -5.31 2.42 -6.69
C LEU A 288 -5.29 3.25 -5.40
N LEU A 289 -6.43 3.37 -4.72
CA LEU A 289 -6.57 4.24 -3.55
C LEU A 289 -6.41 3.53 -2.20
N ALA A 290 -6.71 2.25 -2.11
CA ALA A 290 -6.74 1.52 -0.85
C ALA A 290 -5.34 1.35 -0.24
N PRO A 291 -5.24 1.24 1.09
CA PRO A 291 -4.01 0.81 1.75
C PRO A 291 -3.50 -0.53 1.19
N LEU A 292 -2.18 -0.74 1.29
CA LEU A 292 -1.60 -2.04 1.01
C LEU A 292 -2.16 -3.08 1.99
N GLY A 293 -2.38 -4.31 1.51
CA GLY A 293 -2.98 -5.39 2.30
C GLY A 293 -4.51 -5.43 2.26
N THR A 294 -5.20 -4.43 1.71
CA THR A 294 -6.66 -4.48 1.53
C THR A 294 -7.07 -5.64 0.62
N ASN A 295 -7.97 -6.49 1.11
CA ASN A 295 -8.55 -7.63 0.42
C ASN A 295 -9.75 -7.17 -0.40
N VAL A 296 -9.64 -7.22 -1.73
CA VAL A 296 -10.75 -6.88 -2.63
C VAL A 296 -11.36 -8.17 -3.15
N VAL A 297 -12.65 -8.35 -2.89
CA VAL A 297 -13.42 -9.55 -3.26
C VAL A 297 -14.51 -9.15 -4.23
N TYR A 298 -14.59 -9.84 -5.36
CA TYR A 298 -15.59 -9.57 -6.38
C TYR A 298 -16.02 -10.85 -7.10
N GLY A 299 -17.25 -10.86 -7.61
CA GLY A 299 -17.79 -12.01 -8.35
C GLY A 299 -17.16 -12.17 -9.73
N GLN A 300 -16.93 -13.42 -10.14
CA GLN A 300 -16.57 -13.80 -11.51
C GLN A 300 -17.72 -14.62 -12.12
N PRO A 301 -18.41 -14.08 -13.14
CA PRO A 301 -19.59 -14.74 -13.73
C PRO A 301 -19.33 -16.20 -14.14
N ASN A 302 -20.26 -17.09 -13.77
CA ASN A 302 -20.25 -18.54 -14.05
C ASN A 302 -18.97 -19.29 -13.60
N THR A 303 -18.21 -18.71 -12.67
CA THR A 303 -16.90 -19.27 -12.27
C THR A 303 -16.71 -19.30 -10.76
N GLY A 304 -17.04 -18.21 -10.05
CA GLY A 304 -16.90 -18.14 -8.60
C GLY A 304 -16.57 -16.74 -8.11
N VAL A 305 -15.66 -16.65 -7.14
CA VAL A 305 -15.26 -15.41 -6.46
C VAL A 305 -13.77 -15.17 -6.67
N VAL A 306 -13.37 -13.93 -6.93
CA VAL A 306 -11.97 -13.53 -7.02
C VAL A 306 -11.60 -12.76 -5.76
N LEU A 307 -10.50 -13.16 -5.13
CA LEU A 307 -9.84 -12.40 -4.08
C LEU A 307 -8.54 -11.81 -4.64
N ARG A 308 -8.37 -10.51 -4.52
CA ARG A 308 -7.11 -9.83 -4.84
C ARG A 308 -6.66 -8.96 -3.67
N VAL A 309 -5.47 -9.22 -3.16
CA VAL A 309 -4.83 -8.36 -2.15
C VAL A 309 -4.20 -7.15 -2.83
N THR A 310 -4.40 -5.96 -2.26
CA THR A 310 -3.80 -4.72 -2.75
C THR A 310 -2.31 -4.71 -2.44
N THR A 311 -1.47 -5.03 -3.42
CA THR A 311 -0.02 -4.90 -3.37
C THR A 311 0.48 -3.73 -4.24
N LEU A 312 1.78 -3.42 -4.19
CA LEU A 312 2.36 -2.43 -5.11
C LEU A 312 2.24 -2.88 -6.57
N GLU A 313 2.40 -4.18 -6.82
CA GLU A 313 2.26 -4.79 -8.14
C GLU A 313 0.80 -4.67 -8.62
N ALA A 314 -0.18 -4.96 -7.76
CA ALA A 314 -1.59 -4.82 -8.09
C ALA A 314 -1.95 -3.37 -8.44
N LYS A 315 -1.44 -2.41 -7.65
CA LYS A 315 -1.60 -0.97 -7.90
C LYS A 315 -1.00 -0.54 -9.23
N GLU A 316 0.22 -0.97 -9.56
CA GLU A 316 0.86 -0.68 -10.85
C GLU A 316 0.08 -1.29 -12.03
N GLU A 317 -0.43 -2.50 -11.88
CA GLU A 317 -1.25 -3.14 -12.91
C GLU A 317 -2.55 -2.35 -13.15
N CYS A 318 -3.23 -1.92 -12.08
CA CYS A 318 -4.42 -1.08 -12.17
C CYS A 318 -4.11 0.30 -12.78
N ARG A 319 -2.97 0.91 -12.43
CA ARG A 319 -2.51 2.19 -13.02
C ARG A 319 -2.27 2.04 -14.52
N ARG A 320 -1.59 0.96 -14.92
CA ARG A 320 -1.36 0.61 -16.34
C ARG A 320 -2.68 0.38 -17.06
N LEU A 321 -3.62 -0.34 -16.45
CA LEU A 321 -4.92 -0.61 -17.04
C LEU A 321 -5.73 0.68 -17.24
N LEU A 322 -5.82 1.53 -16.21
CA LEU A 322 -6.50 2.82 -16.29
C LEU A 322 -5.90 3.72 -17.37
N SER A 323 -4.57 3.70 -17.57
CA SER A 323 -3.90 4.48 -18.62
C SER A 323 -4.33 4.13 -20.06
N LYS A 324 -5.00 2.98 -20.26
CA LYS A 324 -5.53 2.56 -21.56
C LYS A 324 -6.95 3.06 -21.83
N PHE A 325 -7.62 3.67 -20.85
CA PHE A 325 -8.98 4.18 -21.00
C PHE A 325 -8.95 5.51 -21.77
N GLU A 326 -10.03 5.80 -22.50
CA GLU A 326 -10.18 7.08 -23.18
C GLU A 326 -10.65 8.13 -22.17
N VAL A 327 -9.92 9.23 -22.04
CA VAL A 327 -10.39 10.40 -21.26
C VAL A 327 -11.15 11.33 -22.21
N ARG A 328 -12.43 11.58 -21.91
CA ARG A 328 -13.23 12.58 -22.62
C ARG A 328 -13.55 13.72 -21.66
N GLY A 329 -13.06 14.91 -21.99
CA GLY A 329 -13.35 16.15 -21.26
C GLY A 329 -14.70 16.74 -21.61
#